data_AF-A0A9E7ZNV8-F1
#
_entry.id   AF-A0A9E7ZNV8-F1
#
_cell.length_a   1.000
_cell.length_b   1.000
_cell.length_c   1.000
_cell.angle_alpha   90.00
_cell.angle_beta   90.00
_cell.angle_gamma   90.00
#
_symmetry.space_group_name_H-M   'P 1'
#
loop_
_entity.id
_entity.type
_entity.pdbx_description
1 polymer ?
#
loop_
_entity_poly.entity_id
_entity_poly.type
_entity_poly.pdbx_seq_one_letter_code
_entity_poly.pdbx_strand_id
1 'polypeptide(L)'
;MSAREAAGDEGTCDRIDVGSDLYWVRLFTVDAIRREGECLRNCLAYEAVYLDGFSDIENPLRCGLWSLRRRTDGVSIALAETYFGEVLQFAGPHNEIPAPSRWPALRQLIAFFEARGAMLDVGPIDALIDSEGAVHRADKAPTHLHLEWKAGKDAEAERQRRFDADWAAAQREVDIVRGVDVGTGIVSMTGVAFFNTMVGNPTTTPS
;
A
#
# COMPACT_ATOMS: atom_id res chain seq x y z
N MET A 1 15.94 -29.54 -4.81
CA MET A 1 15.86 -28.08 -5.00
C MET A 1 17.23 -27.51 -4.71
N SER A 2 17.83 -26.71 -5.60
CA SER A 2 19.13 -26.07 -5.28
C SER A 2 18.93 -25.13 -4.08
N ALA A 3 19.93 -25.05 -3.20
CA ALA A 3 19.93 -24.06 -2.14
C ALA A 3 19.82 -22.65 -2.77
N ARG A 4 18.98 -21.78 -2.21
CA ARG A 4 18.90 -20.38 -2.64
C ARG A 4 20.13 -19.65 -2.09
N GLU A 5 20.80 -18.89 -2.94
CA GLU A 5 21.94 -18.06 -2.53
C GLU A 5 21.45 -16.89 -1.67
N ALA A 6 22.30 -16.43 -0.76
CA ALA A 6 21.99 -15.26 0.07
C ALA A 6 22.14 -13.99 -0.77
N ALA A 7 21.20 -13.05 -0.64
CA ALA A 7 21.26 -11.78 -1.36
C ALA A 7 22.36 -10.84 -0.82
N GLY A 8 22.70 -10.96 0.48
CA GLY A 8 23.75 -10.17 1.12
C GLY A 8 23.36 -8.69 1.34
N ASP A 9 23.98 -8.04 2.32
CA ASP A 9 23.58 -6.69 2.77
C ASP A 9 24.23 -5.56 1.95
N GLU A 10 25.10 -5.87 0.99
CA GLU A 10 25.73 -4.86 0.14
C GLU A 10 24.67 -4.12 -0.70
N GLY A 11 24.77 -2.79 -0.76
CA GLY A 11 23.81 -1.96 -1.48
C GLY A 11 22.45 -1.82 -0.78
N THR A 12 22.33 -2.24 0.48
CA THR A 12 21.17 -1.94 1.32
C THR A 12 21.40 -0.69 2.17
N CYS A 13 20.33 -0.04 2.56
CA CYS A 13 20.34 1.04 3.55
C CYS A 13 19.19 0.76 4.54
N ASP A 14 19.33 1.13 5.80
CA ASP A 14 18.40 0.72 6.87
C ASP A 14 18.40 -0.78 7.21
N ARG A 15 18.29 -1.04 8.52
CA ARG A 15 18.15 -2.39 9.08
C ARG A 15 17.19 -2.34 10.25
N ILE A 16 16.25 -3.28 10.30
CA ILE A 16 15.27 -3.40 11.39
C ILE A 16 15.35 -4.83 11.94
N ASP A 17 15.67 -4.97 13.21
CA ASP A 17 15.69 -6.29 13.84
C ASP A 17 14.26 -6.76 14.19
N VAL A 18 13.96 -8.01 13.84
CA VAL A 18 12.65 -8.66 14.06
C VAL A 18 12.77 -9.79 15.10
N GLY A 19 13.70 -9.62 16.04
CA GLY A 19 14.08 -10.65 17.02
C GLY A 19 15.37 -11.39 16.65
N SER A 20 15.57 -12.57 17.24
CA SER A 20 16.85 -13.30 17.17
C SER A 20 17.17 -13.79 15.76
N ASP A 21 16.16 -14.22 15.00
CA ASP A 21 16.40 -15.02 13.80
C ASP A 21 16.13 -14.27 12.50
N LEU A 22 15.53 -13.09 12.58
CA LEU A 22 15.04 -12.34 11.41
C LEU A 22 15.41 -10.86 11.50
N TYR A 23 15.61 -10.25 10.34
CA TYR A 23 15.79 -8.81 10.19
C TYR A 23 15.29 -8.34 8.83
N TRP A 24 14.84 -7.09 8.77
CA TRP A 24 14.58 -6.38 7.51
C TRP A 24 15.80 -5.57 7.10
N VAL A 25 15.99 -5.42 5.80
CA VAL A 25 16.86 -4.41 5.18
C VAL A 25 16.11 -3.74 4.04
N ARG A 26 16.34 -2.44 3.82
CA ARG A 26 15.80 -1.77 2.63
C ARG A 26 16.82 -1.83 1.50
N LEU A 27 16.36 -2.24 0.32
CA LEU A 27 17.17 -2.31 -0.88
C LEU A 27 17.33 -0.89 -1.43
N PHE A 28 18.57 -0.46 -1.65
CA PHE A 28 18.88 0.90 -2.08
C PHE A 28 19.44 0.94 -3.50
N THR A 29 20.43 0.10 -3.77
CA THR A 29 21.07 0.07 -5.09
C THR A 29 20.35 -0.90 -6.03
N VAL A 30 20.47 -0.61 -7.33
CA VAL A 30 20.07 -1.50 -8.42
C VAL A 30 20.63 -2.92 -8.24
N ASP A 31 21.89 -3.05 -7.83
CA ASP A 31 22.52 -4.37 -7.66
C ASP A 31 21.97 -5.13 -6.45
N ALA A 32 21.58 -4.44 -5.37
CA ALA A 32 20.87 -5.06 -4.26
C ALA A 32 19.50 -5.59 -4.70
N ILE A 33 18.77 -4.81 -5.50
CA ILE A 33 17.47 -5.22 -6.07
C ILE A 33 17.64 -6.44 -6.98
N ARG A 34 18.63 -6.46 -7.87
CA ARG A 34 18.91 -7.62 -8.76
C ARG A 34 19.23 -8.88 -7.98
N ARG A 35 20.15 -8.82 -7.01
CA ARG A 35 20.49 -9.96 -6.15
C ARG A 35 19.28 -10.48 -5.37
N GLU A 36 18.44 -9.57 -4.90
CA GLU A 36 17.20 -9.94 -4.24
C GLU A 36 16.24 -10.67 -5.19
N GLY A 37 16.07 -10.15 -6.41
CA GLY A 37 15.32 -10.78 -7.48
C GLY A 37 15.81 -12.20 -7.74
N GLU A 38 17.11 -12.42 -7.88
CA GLU A 38 17.72 -13.75 -8.07
C GLU A 38 17.47 -14.67 -6.86
N CYS A 39 17.69 -14.18 -5.63
CA CYS A 39 17.49 -14.92 -4.39
C CYS A 39 16.04 -15.39 -4.21
N LEU A 40 15.08 -14.52 -4.52
CA LEU A 40 13.65 -14.79 -4.44
C LEU A 40 13.07 -15.39 -5.73
N ARG A 41 13.90 -15.55 -6.77
CA ARG A 41 13.55 -16.09 -8.09
C ARG A 41 12.43 -15.30 -8.78
N ASN A 42 12.69 -14.01 -8.98
CA ASN A 42 11.92 -13.00 -9.71
C ASN A 42 10.60 -12.59 -9.05
N CYS A 43 10.63 -12.22 -7.77
CA CYS A 43 9.48 -11.62 -7.06
C CYS A 43 9.26 -10.14 -7.35
N LEU A 44 10.12 -9.53 -8.17
CA LEU A 44 9.99 -8.13 -8.57
C LEU A 44 9.01 -8.08 -9.74
N ALA A 45 7.74 -7.77 -9.45
CA ALA A 45 6.66 -7.74 -10.43
C ALA A 45 6.95 -6.80 -11.63
N TYR A 46 7.78 -5.77 -11.41
CA TYR A 46 8.15 -4.77 -12.40
C TYR A 46 9.62 -4.35 -12.30
N GLU A 47 10.55 -5.25 -12.63
CA GLU A 47 12.00 -4.99 -12.60
C GLU A 47 12.38 -3.64 -13.25
N ALA A 48 11.82 -3.32 -14.42
CA ALA A 48 12.06 -2.06 -15.11
C ALA A 48 11.62 -0.80 -14.31
N VAL A 49 10.54 -0.90 -13.54
CA VAL A 49 10.01 0.22 -12.73
C VAL A 49 10.88 0.45 -11.49
N TYR A 50 11.37 -0.62 -10.86
CA TYR A 50 12.22 -0.50 -9.68
C TYR A 50 13.62 0.03 -10.01
N LEU A 51 14.15 -0.35 -11.18
CA LEU A 51 15.47 0.09 -11.61
C LEU A 51 15.53 1.60 -11.91
N ASP A 52 14.46 2.17 -12.49
CA ASP A 52 14.38 3.59 -12.85
C ASP A 52 13.81 4.49 -11.74
N GLY A 53 13.02 3.96 -10.79
CA GLY A 53 12.27 4.79 -9.83
C GLY A 53 12.61 4.62 -8.34
N PHE A 54 13.07 3.44 -7.91
CA PHE A 54 13.26 3.15 -6.47
C PHE A 54 14.70 3.37 -5.99
N SER A 55 15.67 3.42 -6.91
CA SER A 55 17.09 3.58 -6.60
C SER A 55 17.50 5.01 -6.17
N ASP A 56 16.59 5.99 -6.30
CA ASP A 56 16.87 7.40 -6.04
C ASP A 56 15.98 8.01 -4.93
N ILE A 57 15.15 7.20 -4.25
CA ILE A 57 14.26 7.68 -3.19
C ILE A 57 14.94 7.50 -1.83
N GLU A 58 15.60 8.57 -1.39
CA GLU A 58 16.27 8.65 -0.09
C GLU A 58 15.31 8.50 1.10
N ASN A 59 14.03 8.83 0.90
CA ASN A 59 13.03 8.83 1.97
C ASN A 59 12.36 7.45 2.12
N PRO A 60 12.69 6.67 3.18
CA PRO A 60 12.12 5.34 3.40
C PRO A 60 10.61 5.34 3.65
N LEU A 61 10.01 6.49 3.96
CA LEU A 61 8.58 6.62 4.24
C LEU A 61 7.73 6.79 2.98
N ARG A 62 8.34 7.19 1.85
CA ARG A 62 7.63 7.41 0.59
C ARG A 62 7.49 6.13 -0.21
N CYS A 63 8.59 5.42 -0.41
CA CYS A 63 8.58 4.11 -1.01
C CYS A 63 9.84 3.35 -0.66
N GLY A 64 9.77 2.03 -0.79
CA GLY A 64 10.94 1.19 -0.57
C GLY A 64 10.61 -0.29 -0.78
N LEU A 65 11.65 -1.02 -1.19
CA LEU A 65 11.66 -2.48 -1.20
C LEU A 65 12.37 -2.97 0.05
N TRP A 66 11.66 -3.73 0.87
CA TRP A 66 12.15 -4.25 2.15
C TRP A 66 12.30 -5.76 2.05
N SER A 67 13.51 -6.27 2.27
CA SER A 67 13.81 -7.70 2.27
C SER A 67 13.81 -8.23 3.70
N LEU A 68 12.97 -9.23 3.98
CA LEU A 68 13.01 -9.99 5.23
C LEU A 68 13.98 -11.14 5.07
N ARG A 69 14.98 -11.20 5.96
CA ARG A 69 16.08 -12.16 5.86
C ARG A 69 16.25 -12.97 7.12
N ARG A 70 16.74 -14.20 6.95
CA ARG A 70 17.22 -15.02 8.05
C ARG A 70 18.58 -14.53 8.53
N ARG A 71 18.75 -14.38 9.84
CA ARG A 71 20.02 -13.97 10.44
C ARG A 71 21.11 -15.02 10.26
N THR A 72 20.75 -16.30 10.26
CA THR A 72 21.71 -17.41 10.23
C THR A 72 22.48 -17.52 8.91
N ASP A 73 21.86 -17.17 7.79
CA ASP A 73 22.44 -17.36 6.46
C ASP A 73 22.21 -16.18 5.50
N GLY A 74 21.53 -15.11 5.92
CA GLY A 74 21.26 -13.94 5.10
C GLY A 74 20.30 -14.19 3.93
N VAL A 75 19.68 -15.38 3.87
CA VAL A 75 18.76 -15.72 2.79
C VAL A 75 17.46 -14.96 2.96
N SER A 76 17.04 -14.29 1.89
CA SER A 76 15.76 -13.61 1.82
C SER A 76 14.60 -14.60 1.78
N ILE A 77 13.58 -14.31 2.57
CA ILE A 77 12.43 -15.20 2.78
C ILE A 77 11.10 -14.51 2.51
N ALA A 78 11.08 -13.18 2.45
CA ALA A 78 9.97 -12.40 1.96
C ALA A 78 10.44 -11.01 1.52
N LEU A 79 9.66 -10.35 0.68
CA LEU A 79 9.84 -8.99 0.20
C LEU A 79 8.57 -8.21 0.48
N ALA A 80 8.69 -7.00 1.03
CA ALA A 80 7.59 -6.05 1.16
C ALA A 80 7.87 -4.83 0.29
N GLU A 81 6.92 -4.47 -0.57
CA GLU A 81 6.93 -3.20 -1.31
C GLU A 81 6.08 -2.18 -0.56
N THR A 82 6.67 -1.03 -0.29
CA THR A 82 5.99 0.11 0.35
C THR A 82 5.86 1.27 -0.62
N TYR A 83 4.71 1.94 -0.61
CA TYR A 83 4.43 3.11 -1.43
C TYR A 83 3.40 4.02 -0.74
N PHE A 84 3.72 5.30 -0.59
CA PHE A 84 2.92 6.34 0.08
C PHE A 84 2.26 5.91 1.40
N GLY A 85 3.00 5.21 2.26
CA GLY A 85 2.49 4.77 3.56
C GLY A 85 1.59 3.54 3.48
N GLU A 86 1.66 2.77 2.40
CA GLU A 86 0.97 1.49 2.25
C GLU A 86 1.99 0.38 1.93
N VAL A 87 1.71 -0.85 2.37
CA VAL A 87 2.36 -2.05 1.86
C VAL A 87 1.55 -2.54 0.66
N LEU A 88 2.07 -2.35 -0.55
CA LEU A 88 1.40 -2.76 -1.79
C LEU A 88 1.51 -4.26 -2.04
N GLN A 89 2.63 -4.85 -1.63
CA GLN A 89 2.91 -6.26 -1.84
C GLN A 89 3.70 -6.81 -0.68
N PHE A 90 3.38 -8.04 -0.26
CA PHE A 90 4.18 -8.84 0.65
C PHE A 90 4.29 -10.25 0.10
N ALA A 91 5.43 -10.59 -0.49
CA ALA A 91 5.63 -11.80 -1.29
C ALA A 91 6.78 -12.65 -0.75
N GLY A 92 6.60 -13.97 -0.78
CA GLY A 92 7.63 -14.97 -0.53
C GLY A 92 8.36 -15.35 -1.82
N PRO A 93 9.23 -16.37 -1.77
CA PRO A 93 9.95 -16.84 -2.95
C PRO A 93 8.98 -17.24 -4.07
N HIS A 94 9.35 -17.05 -5.34
CA HIS A 94 8.51 -17.34 -6.51
C HIS A 94 7.19 -16.57 -6.57
N ASN A 95 7.13 -15.40 -5.92
CA ASN A 95 5.93 -14.57 -5.77
C ASN A 95 4.78 -15.31 -5.07
N GLU A 96 5.10 -16.33 -4.28
CA GLU A 96 4.12 -17.05 -3.47
C GLU A 96 3.72 -16.22 -2.25
N ILE A 97 2.51 -16.45 -1.74
CA ILE A 97 2.06 -15.82 -0.50
C ILE A 97 2.98 -16.27 0.65
N PRO A 98 3.56 -15.34 1.44
CA PRO A 98 4.42 -15.69 2.55
C PRO A 98 3.76 -16.66 3.53
N ALA A 99 4.56 -17.59 4.04
CA ALA A 99 4.12 -18.51 5.09
C ALA A 99 3.61 -17.72 6.32
N PRO A 100 2.57 -18.20 7.03
CA PRO A 100 1.96 -17.46 8.14
C PRO A 100 2.96 -16.99 9.22
N SER A 101 4.01 -17.78 9.47
CA SER A 101 5.07 -17.42 10.42
C SER A 101 5.90 -16.19 10.05
N ARG A 102 5.75 -15.65 8.84
CA ARG A 102 6.46 -14.45 8.37
C ARG A 102 5.69 -13.16 8.61
N TRP A 103 4.37 -13.24 8.74
CA TRP A 103 3.49 -12.07 8.90
C TRP A 103 3.77 -11.28 10.18
N PRO A 104 4.07 -11.91 11.34
CA PRO A 104 4.45 -11.16 12.52
C PRO A 104 5.64 -10.23 12.33
N ALA A 105 6.50 -10.48 11.32
CA ALA A 105 7.64 -9.62 11.04
C ALA A 105 7.27 -8.24 10.49
N LEU A 106 6.09 -8.11 9.87
CA LEU A 106 5.58 -6.81 9.40
C LEU A 106 5.36 -5.84 10.56
N ARG A 107 5.11 -6.34 11.78
CA ARG A 107 4.94 -5.49 12.98
C ARG A 107 6.13 -4.55 13.19
N GLN A 108 7.36 -5.05 13.03
CA GLN A 108 8.56 -4.23 13.22
C GLN A 108 8.76 -3.23 12.10
N LEU A 109 8.31 -3.54 10.89
CA LEU A 109 8.29 -2.59 9.78
C LEU A 109 7.26 -1.48 10.02
N ILE A 110 6.05 -1.83 10.48
CA ILE A 110 5.03 -0.85 10.88
C ILE A 110 5.56 0.07 12.00
N ALA A 111 6.12 -0.52 13.06
CA ALA A 111 6.69 0.25 14.17
C ALA A 111 7.83 1.19 13.73
N PHE A 112 8.61 0.80 12.70
CA PHE A 112 9.64 1.66 12.13
C PHE A 112 9.07 2.93 11.47
N PHE A 113 7.93 2.80 10.77
CA PHE A 113 7.21 3.93 10.16
C PHE A 113 6.55 4.80 11.24
N GLU A 114 5.87 4.18 12.21
CA GLU A 114 5.21 4.86 13.33
C GLU A 114 6.18 5.70 14.15
N ALA A 115 7.37 5.16 14.46
CA ALA A 115 8.42 5.87 15.17
C ALA A 115 8.91 7.13 14.44
N ARG A 116 8.59 7.29 13.15
CA ARG A 116 8.93 8.45 12.30
C ARG A 116 7.70 9.30 11.96
N GLY A 117 6.58 9.08 12.65
CA GLY A 117 5.35 9.84 12.46
C GLY A 117 4.58 9.49 11.18
N ALA A 118 4.84 8.32 10.60
CA ALA A 118 4.08 7.82 9.45
C ALA A 118 3.22 6.61 9.85
N MET A 119 2.06 6.49 9.22
CA MET A 119 1.25 5.28 9.29
C MET A 119 1.61 4.40 8.11
N LEU A 120 1.75 3.09 8.35
CA LEU A 120 1.94 2.10 7.29
C LEU A 120 0.70 1.20 7.22
N ASP A 121 -0.14 1.43 6.22
CA ASP A 121 -1.33 0.61 5.96
C ASP A 121 -0.93 -0.73 5.34
N VAL A 122 -1.54 -1.81 5.81
CA VAL A 122 -1.34 -3.18 5.34
C VAL A 122 -2.62 -3.79 4.77
N GLY A 123 -3.70 -3.00 4.69
CA GLY A 123 -4.97 -3.40 4.08
C GLY A 123 -4.85 -3.95 2.66
N PRO A 124 -4.00 -3.41 1.76
CA PRO A 124 -3.89 -3.89 0.38
C PRO A 124 -3.38 -5.34 0.23
N ILE A 125 -2.68 -5.88 1.24
CA ILE A 125 -2.13 -7.24 1.21
C ILE A 125 -2.96 -8.25 2.02
N ASP A 126 -4.20 -7.93 2.36
CA ASP A 126 -5.08 -8.78 3.19
C ASP A 126 -4.41 -9.19 4.53
N ALA A 127 -3.69 -8.26 5.15
CA ALA A 127 -3.17 -8.40 6.51
C ALA A 127 -4.20 -7.94 7.54
N LEU A 128 -4.32 -8.67 8.64
CA LEU A 128 -5.14 -8.28 9.79
C LEU A 128 -4.23 -7.99 10.98
N ILE A 129 -4.46 -6.86 11.64
CA ILE A 129 -3.75 -6.47 12.86
C ILE A 129 -4.70 -6.67 14.04
N ASP A 130 -4.26 -7.41 15.06
CA ASP A 130 -5.04 -7.56 16.30
C ASP A 130 -4.82 -6.39 17.27
N SER A 131 -5.56 -6.40 18.38
CA SER A 131 -5.47 -5.36 19.41
C SER A 131 -4.13 -5.29 20.13
N GLU A 132 -3.30 -6.34 20.04
CA GLU A 132 -1.94 -6.37 20.58
C GLU A 132 -0.89 -5.90 19.55
N GLY A 133 -1.32 -5.57 18.33
CA GLY A 133 -0.48 -5.15 17.22
C GLY A 133 0.20 -6.30 16.49
N ALA A 134 -0.22 -7.55 16.69
CA ALA A 134 0.31 -8.67 15.92
C ALA A 134 -0.36 -8.72 14.54
N VAL A 135 0.45 -9.02 13.52
CA VAL A 135 0.03 -9.04 12.13
C VAL A 135 -0.19 -10.48 11.67
N HIS A 136 -1.37 -10.74 11.12
CA HIS A 136 -1.85 -12.05 10.69
C HIS A 136 -2.21 -12.03 9.21
N ARG A 137 -2.04 -13.18 8.54
CA ARG A 137 -2.61 -13.41 7.21
C ARG A 137 -4.13 -13.60 7.34
N ALA A 138 -4.94 -12.95 6.50
CA ALA A 138 -6.40 -12.97 6.65
C ALA A 138 -7.05 -14.36 6.74
N ASP A 139 -6.56 -15.37 6.01
CA ASP A 139 -7.10 -16.75 6.03
C ASP A 139 -6.61 -17.59 7.23
N LYS A 140 -5.62 -17.11 7.98
CA LYS A 140 -5.05 -17.76 9.17
C LYS A 140 -5.26 -16.97 10.45
N ALA A 141 -5.83 -15.79 10.35
CA ALA A 141 -6.15 -14.96 11.49
C ALA A 141 -7.19 -15.64 12.40
N PRO A 142 -7.18 -15.34 13.71
CA PRO A 142 -8.26 -15.70 14.61
C PRO A 142 -9.64 -15.31 14.06
N THR A 143 -10.65 -16.17 14.29
CA THR A 143 -11.99 -16.02 13.73
C THR A 143 -12.62 -14.65 13.99
N HIS A 144 -12.41 -14.07 15.18
CA HIS A 144 -12.99 -12.77 15.52
C HIS A 144 -12.46 -11.65 14.61
N LEU A 145 -11.14 -11.61 14.34
CA LEU A 145 -10.54 -10.63 13.42
C LEU A 145 -11.08 -10.80 12.00
N HIS A 146 -11.26 -12.05 11.54
CA HIS A 146 -11.79 -12.31 10.21
C HIS A 146 -13.24 -11.81 10.07
N LEU A 147 -14.06 -11.99 11.11
CA LEU A 147 -15.44 -11.50 11.13
C LEU A 147 -15.49 -9.97 11.13
N GLU A 148 -14.64 -9.31 11.92
CA GLU A 148 -14.53 -7.84 11.95
C GLU A 148 -14.09 -7.28 10.60
N TRP A 149 -13.05 -7.86 10.00
CA TRP A 149 -12.57 -7.47 8.68
C TRP A 149 -13.64 -7.64 7.61
N LYS A 150 -14.32 -8.79 7.60
CA LYS A 150 -15.39 -9.06 6.64
C LYS A 150 -16.53 -8.05 6.79
N ALA A 151 -16.95 -7.78 8.03
CA ALA A 151 -17.97 -6.77 8.30
C ALA A 151 -17.53 -5.37 7.84
N GLY A 152 -16.26 -5.03 8.01
CA GLY A 152 -15.66 -3.80 7.50
C GLY A 152 -15.70 -3.71 5.97
N LYS A 153 -15.31 -4.77 5.27
CA LYS A 153 -15.38 -4.86 3.80
C LYS A 153 -16.80 -4.80 3.27
N ASP A 154 -17.75 -5.48 3.92
CA ASP A 154 -19.16 -5.44 3.57
C ASP A 154 -19.73 -4.01 3.74
N ALA A 155 -19.35 -3.32 4.82
CA ALA A 155 -19.75 -1.94 5.08
C ALA A 155 -19.11 -0.93 4.10
N GLU A 156 -17.85 -1.14 3.71
CA GLU A 156 -17.18 -0.36 2.68
C GLU A 156 -17.82 -0.55 1.31
N ALA A 157 -18.12 -1.79 0.91
CA ALA A 157 -18.81 -2.10 -0.33
C ALA A 157 -20.23 -1.51 -0.36
N GLU A 158 -20.94 -1.48 0.76
CA GLU A 158 -22.23 -0.78 0.87
C GLU A 158 -22.09 0.74 0.73
N ARG A 159 -21.09 1.35 1.38
CA ARG A 159 -20.81 2.80 1.23
C ARG A 159 -20.47 3.16 -0.22
N GLN A 160 -19.63 2.37 -0.87
CA GLN A 160 -19.26 2.58 -2.26
C GLN A 160 -20.48 2.48 -3.18
N ARG A 161 -21.33 1.46 -3.00
CA ARG A 161 -22.57 1.31 -3.79
C ARG A 161 -23.52 2.51 -3.63
N ARG A 162 -23.63 3.08 -2.43
CA ARG A 162 -24.43 4.29 -2.20
C ARG A 162 -23.83 5.50 -2.89
N PHE A 163 -22.53 5.69 -2.74
CA PHE A 163 -21.81 6.78 -3.41
C PHE A 163 -21.97 6.71 -4.93
N ASP A 164 -21.80 5.53 -5.53
CA ASP A 164 -21.95 5.33 -6.97
C ASP A 164 -23.40 5.60 -7.43
N ALA A 165 -24.39 5.21 -6.63
CA ALA A 165 -25.80 5.46 -6.91
C ALA A 165 -26.15 6.97 -6.84
N ASP A 166 -25.65 7.67 -5.82
CA ASP A 166 -25.83 9.11 -5.64
C ASP A 166 -25.13 9.89 -6.76
N TRP A 167 -23.91 9.49 -7.12
CA TRP A 167 -23.17 10.05 -8.24
C TRP A 167 -23.91 9.86 -9.57
N ALA A 168 -24.43 8.66 -9.83
CA ALA A 168 -25.23 8.37 -11.02
C ALA A 168 -26.58 9.12 -11.04
N ALA A 169 -27.17 9.42 -9.88
CA ALA A 169 -28.35 10.27 -9.78
C ALA A 169 -28.01 11.74 -10.09
N ALA A 170 -26.95 12.28 -9.50
CA ALA A 170 -26.47 13.64 -9.75
C ALA A 170 -26.10 13.85 -11.24
N GLN A 171 -25.43 12.86 -11.86
CA GLN A 171 -25.07 12.93 -13.28
C GLN A 171 -26.32 13.01 -14.18
N ARG A 172 -27.38 12.25 -13.86
CA ARG A 172 -28.65 12.33 -14.60
C ARG A 172 -29.34 13.69 -14.45
N GLU A 173 -29.26 14.32 -13.28
CA GLU A 173 -29.80 15.67 -13.07
C GLU A 173 -29.05 16.71 -13.92
N VAL A 174 -27.71 16.63 -13.95
CA VAL A 174 -26.88 17.47 -14.82
C VAL A 174 -27.22 17.26 -16.30
N ASP A 175 -27.41 16.01 -16.73
CA ASP A 175 -27.76 15.69 -18.12
C ASP A 175 -29.18 16.16 -18.49
N ILE A 176 -30.14 16.13 -17.56
CA ILE A 176 -31.47 16.71 -17.77
C ILE A 176 -31.35 18.23 -17.93
N VAL A 177 -30.61 18.92 -17.06
CA VAL A 177 -30.41 20.37 -17.15
C VAL A 177 -29.70 20.76 -18.46
N ARG A 178 -28.71 19.98 -18.90
CA ARG A 178 -28.03 20.19 -20.20
C ARG A 178 -28.88 19.79 -21.40
N GLY A 179 -29.72 18.77 -21.28
CA GLY A 179 -30.62 18.28 -22.33
C GLY A 179 -31.84 19.18 -22.54
N VAL A 180 -32.24 19.95 -21.52
CA VAL A 180 -33.25 21.01 -21.63
C VAL A 180 -32.77 22.19 -22.49
N ASP A 181 -31.47 22.28 -22.81
CA ASP A 181 -30.88 23.38 -23.59
C ASP A 181 -30.59 23.06 -25.07
N VAL A 182 -31.23 22.02 -25.65
CA VAL A 182 -31.09 21.69 -27.08
C VAL A 182 -32.40 21.89 -27.87
N GLY A 183 -33.50 22.28 -27.22
CA GLY A 183 -34.83 22.36 -27.83
C GLY A 183 -35.47 23.75 -27.96
N THR A 184 -34.98 24.76 -27.23
CA THR A 184 -35.55 26.10 -27.27
C THR A 184 -34.42 27.12 -27.24
N GLY A 185 -34.08 27.67 -28.40
CA GLY A 185 -32.94 28.59 -28.56
C GLY A 185 -33.06 29.88 -27.74
N ILE A 186 -32.69 29.82 -26.46
CA ILE A 186 -32.36 30.97 -25.62
C ILE A 186 -31.18 30.54 -24.74
N VAL A 187 -29.97 30.87 -25.19
CA VAL A 187 -28.77 30.82 -24.33
C VAL A 187 -28.94 31.88 -23.24
N SER A 188 -29.40 31.51 -22.05
CA SER A 188 -29.38 32.40 -20.89
C SER A 188 -28.06 32.22 -20.14
N MET A 189 -27.18 33.21 -20.26
CA MET A 189 -25.94 33.37 -19.48
C MET A 189 -26.21 33.59 -17.98
N THR A 190 -26.78 32.62 -17.28
CA THR A 190 -27.00 32.69 -15.82
C THR A 190 -26.49 31.46 -15.06
N GLY A 191 -26.08 30.39 -15.74
CA GLY A 191 -25.64 29.14 -15.11
C GLY A 191 -24.20 29.12 -14.55
N VAL A 192 -23.35 30.11 -14.87
CA VAL A 192 -21.94 30.12 -14.41
C VAL A 192 -21.80 30.60 -12.95
N ALA A 193 -22.85 31.19 -12.36
CA ALA A 193 -22.78 31.72 -11.00
C ALA A 193 -22.99 30.69 -9.87
N PHE A 194 -23.53 29.50 -10.16
CA PHE A 194 -23.87 28.54 -9.09
C PHE A 194 -22.74 27.56 -8.72
N PHE A 195 -21.75 27.35 -9.59
CA PHE A 195 -20.64 26.43 -9.29
C PHE A 195 -19.53 27.02 -8.41
N ASN A 196 -19.45 28.36 -8.30
CA ASN A 196 -18.45 29.02 -7.44
C ASN A 196 -18.84 29.10 -5.96
N THR A 197 -20.07 28.73 -5.58
CA THR A 197 -20.55 28.88 -4.19
C THR A 197 -20.48 27.59 -3.37
N MET A 198 -20.22 26.42 -3.99
CA MET A 198 -20.05 25.15 -3.26
C MET A 198 -18.59 24.75 -3.03
N VAL A 199 -17.64 25.34 -3.74
CA VAL A 199 -16.20 25.11 -3.50
C VAL A 199 -15.69 26.24 -2.61
N GLY A 200 -15.99 26.16 -1.32
CA GLY A 200 -15.48 27.08 -0.32
C GLY A 200 -13.95 27.05 -0.28
N ASN A 201 -13.32 28.09 -0.82
CA ASN A 201 -11.93 28.43 -0.54
C ASN A 201 -11.84 28.96 0.90
N PRO A 202 -11.05 28.36 1.81
CA PRO A 202 -10.74 28.98 3.09
C PRO A 202 -9.63 30.02 2.87
N THR A 203 -10.00 31.26 2.56
CA THR A 203 -9.04 32.39 2.61
C THR A 203 -8.92 32.91 4.04
N THR A 204 -7.81 32.56 4.67
CA THR A 204 -6.88 33.50 5.35
C THR A 204 -7.45 34.86 5.77
N THR A 205 -7.62 35.05 7.08
CA THR A 205 -7.69 36.36 7.73
C THR A 205 -6.28 36.80 8.17
N PRO A 206 -5.79 38.00 7.77
CA PRO A 206 -4.65 38.62 8.42
C PRO A 206 -5.12 39.58 9.53
N SER A 207 -4.50 39.51 10.70
CA SER A 207 -4.34 40.59 11.68
C SER A 207 -3.07 40.34 12.48
#